data_AF-A0AAT9HSH1-F1
#
_entry.id   AF-A0AAT9HSH1-F1
#
_cell.length_a   1.000
_cell.length_b   1.000
_cell.length_c   1.000
_cell.angle_alpha   90.00
_cell.angle_beta   90.00
_cell.angle_gamma   90.00
#
_symmetry.space_group_name_H-M   'P 1'
#
loop_
_entity.id
_entity.type
_entity.pdbx_description
1 polymer ?
#
loop_
_entity_poly.entity_id
_entity_poly.type
_entity_poly.pdbx_seq_one_letter_code
_entity_poly.pdbx_strand_id
1 'polypeptide(L)' 'MRRLSQELLISAEASANLVVLRTPPGAAQFLASAIDQAELHDILGTIAGDDTLMLISREPAGGQALADHLLRLAQNGH' A
#
# COMPACT_ATOMS: atom_id res chain seq x y z
N MET A 1 3.68 -0.57 10.56
CA MET A 1 3.51 -0.92 9.13
C MET A 1 3.64 -2.43 8.87
N ARG A 2 4.80 -3.09 9.06
CA ARG A 2 5.01 -4.55 8.79
C ARG A 2 3.87 -5.49 9.22
N ARG A 3 3.49 -5.49 10.50
CA ARG A 3 2.41 -6.36 11.02
C ARG A 3 1.07 -6.12 10.32
N LEU A 4 0.70 -4.87 10.10
CA LEU A 4 -0.54 -4.53 9.40
C LEU A 4 -0.49 -4.93 7.93
N SER A 5 0.67 -4.81 7.27
CA SER A 5 0.84 -5.35 5.91
C SER A 5 0.64 -6.87 5.88
N GLN A 6 1.15 -7.60 6.87
CA GLN A 6 0.96 -9.06 6.95
C GLN A 6 -0.50 -9.45 7.18
N GLU A 7 -1.22 -8.70 8.01
CA GLU A 7 -2.60 -9.02 8.39
C GLU A 7 -3.62 -8.54 7.35
N LEU A 8 -3.37 -7.41 6.67
CA LEU A 8 -4.39 -6.70 5.89
C LEU A 8 -4.07 -6.55 4.40
N LEU A 9 -2.82 -6.70 3.95
CA LEU A 9 -2.49 -6.58 2.53
C LEU A 9 -2.71 -7.92 1.82
N ILE A 10 -3.73 -7.99 0.96
CA ILE A 10 -4.03 -9.18 0.15
C ILE A 10 -3.23 -9.15 -1.16
N SER A 11 -3.22 -8.01 -1.85
CA SER A 11 -2.48 -7.84 -3.10
C SER A 11 -2.07 -6.38 -3.31
N ALA A 12 -1.07 -6.17 -4.15
CA ALA A 12 -0.63 -4.87 -4.62
C ALA A 12 -0.35 -4.95 -6.13
N GLU A 13 -0.96 -4.07 -6.92
CA GLU A 13 -0.77 -3.98 -8.36
C GLU A 13 -0.46 -2.54 -8.75
N ALA A 14 0.37 -2.34 -9.77
CA ALA A 14 0.83 -1.03 -10.19
C ALA A 14 0.50 -0.73 -11.66
N SER A 15 0.20 0.54 -11.94
CA SER A 15 0.08 1.10 -13.28
C SER A 15 0.72 2.49 -13.30
N ALA A 16 1.88 2.60 -13.95
CA ALA A 16 2.75 3.79 -13.89
C ALA A 16 3.05 4.21 -12.43
N ASN A 17 2.50 5.32 -11.97
CA ASN A 17 2.65 5.83 -10.61
C ASN A 17 1.48 5.47 -9.68
N LEU A 18 0.44 4.80 -10.17
CA LEU A 18 -0.68 4.37 -9.35
C LEU A 18 -0.42 2.97 -8.81
N VAL A 19 -0.66 2.77 -7.53
CA VAL A 19 -0.61 1.46 -6.89
C VAL A 19 -1.96 1.19 -6.24
N VAL A 20 -2.58 0.07 -6.59
CA VAL A 20 -3.84 -0.39 -6.00
C VAL A 20 -3.52 -1.51 -5.03
N LEU A 21 -3.94 -1.34 -3.78
CA LEU A 21 -3.86 -2.37 -2.75
C LEU A 21 -5.24 -2.95 -2.49
N ARG A 22 -5.33 -4.27 -2.29
CA ARG A 22 -6.53 -4.94 -1.81
C ARG A 22 -6.38 -5.34 -0.35
N THR A 23 -7.46 -5.18 0.41
CA THR A 23 -7.57 -5.57 1.82
C THR A 23 -8.82 -6.41 2.04
N PRO A 24 -9.00 -7.03 3.22
CA PRO A 24 -10.31 -7.51 3.64
C PRO A 24 -11.35 -6.37 3.66
N PRO A 25 -12.66 -6.70 3.60
CA PRO A 25 -13.72 -5.71 3.71
C PRO A 25 -13.58 -4.81 4.94
N GLY A 26 -13.78 -3.50 4.76
CA GLY A 26 -13.68 -2.49 5.82
C GLY A 26 -12.27 -2.17 6.33
N ALA A 27 -11.21 -2.77 5.77
CA ALA A 27 -9.85 -2.61 6.29
C ALA A 27 -9.00 -1.55 5.56
N ALA A 28 -9.44 -1.04 4.41
CA ALA A 28 -8.60 -0.18 3.57
C ALA A 28 -8.21 1.13 4.27
N GLN A 29 -9.15 1.77 4.96
CA GLN A 29 -8.90 3.01 5.73
C GLN A 29 -7.87 2.80 6.83
N PHE A 30 -7.92 1.65 7.52
CA PHE A 30 -7.00 1.36 8.61
C PHE A 30 -5.57 1.13 8.09
N LEU A 31 -5.43 0.38 7.00
CA LEU A 31 -4.14 0.19 6.35
C LEU A 31 -3.59 1.52 5.78
N ALA A 32 -4.44 2.35 5.18
CA ALA A 32 -4.06 3.66 4.67
C ALA A 32 -3.51 4.57 5.77
N SER A 33 -4.20 4.66 6.91
CA SER A 33 -3.74 5.46 8.05
C SER A 33 -2.37 5.02 8.55
N ALA A 34 -2.09 3.72 8.56
CA ALA A 34 -0.78 3.19 8.94
C ALA A 34 0.32 3.48 7.90
N ILE A 35 -0.04 3.57 6.61
CA ILE A 35 0.87 3.99 5.55
C ILE A 35 1.18 5.48 5.66
N ASP A 36 0.17 6.31 5.88
CA ASP A 36 0.33 7.76 6.04
C ASP A 36 1.22 8.10 7.25
N GLN A 37 1.01 7.42 8.38
CA GLN A 37 1.83 7.56 9.59
C GLN A 37 3.27 7.07 9.42
N ALA A 38 3.54 6.20 8.42
CA ALA A 38 4.88 5.73 8.15
C ALA A 38 5.72 6.75 7.35
N GLU A 39 5.12 7.85 6.91
CA GLU A 39 5.79 8.99 6.23
C GLU A 39 6.72 8.54 5.08
N LEU A 40 6.29 7.55 4.29
CA LEU A 40 7.07 7.01 3.19
C LEU A 40 7.24 8.07 2.10
N HIS A 41 8.47 8.59 1.95
CA HIS A 41 8.78 9.69 1.01
C HIS A 41 8.37 9.40 -0.44
N ASP A 42 8.43 8.14 -0.85
CA ASP A 42 8.11 7.66 -2.19
C ASP A 42 6.61 7.72 -2.52
N ILE A 43 5.75 7.95 -1.52
CA ILE A 43 4.30 8.12 -1.66
C ILE A 43 3.98 9.62 -1.71
N LEU A 44 3.32 10.04 -2.78
CA LEU A 44 2.78 11.38 -2.94
C LEU A 44 1.48 11.56 -2.14
N GLY A 45 0.64 10.52 -2.10
CA GLY A 45 -0.61 10.52 -1.35
C GLY A 45 -1.37 9.21 -1.45
N THR A 46 -2.44 9.11 -0.66
CA THR A 46 -3.26 7.90 -0.51
C THR A 46 -4.76 8.24 -0.62
N ILE A 47 -5.55 7.33 -1.17
CA ILE A 47 -7.02 7.39 -1.17
C ILE A 47 -7.54 6.02 -0.79
N ALA A 48 -8.27 5.92 0.32
CA ALA A 48 -8.87 4.68 0.78
C ALA A 48 -10.37 4.62 0.47
N GLY A 49 -10.80 3.45 -0.02
CA GLY A 49 -12.20 3.03 -0.07
C GLY A 49 -12.53 2.12 1.12
N ASP A 50 -13.24 1.03 0.85
CA ASP A 50 -13.63 0.01 1.85
C ASP A 50 -12.64 -1.16 1.91
N ASP A 51 -12.46 -1.86 0.79
CA ASP A 51 -11.58 -3.05 0.64
C ASP A 51 -10.40 -2.81 -0.32
N THR A 52 -10.26 -1.56 -0.76
CA THR A 52 -9.32 -1.14 -1.78
C THR A 52 -8.80 0.25 -1.43
N LEU A 53 -7.49 0.46 -1.54
CA LEU A 53 -6.91 1.80 -1.50
C LEU A 53 -5.94 2.01 -2.65
N MET A 54 -5.83 3.25 -3.10
CA MET A 54 -4.91 3.70 -4.13
C MET A 54 -3.81 4.54 -3.48
N LEU A 55 -2.56 4.24 -3.83
CA LEU A 55 -1.40 5.08 -3.54
C LEU A 55 -0.94 5.72 -4.85
N ILE A 56 -0.40 6.93 -4.74
CA ILE A 56 0.27 7.61 -5.85
C ILE A 56 1.75 7.66 -5.50
N SER A 57 2.62 7.01 -6.27
CA SER A 57 4.06 7.18 -6.11
C SER A 57 4.48 8.57 -6.59
N ARG A 58 5.52 9.13 -5.94
CA ARG A 58 6.08 10.43 -6.31
C ARG A 58 6.67 10.42 -7.71
N GLU A 59 7.42 9.36 -8.04
CA GLU A 59 8.01 9.18 -9.35
C GLU A 59 6.99 8.60 -10.35
N PRO A 60 6.91 9.10 -11.60
CA PRO A 60 5.99 8.60 -12.63
C PRO A 60 6.11 7.11 -12.93
N ALA A 61 7.31 6.54 -12.78
CA ALA A 61 7.61 5.12 -12.99
C ALA A 61 7.81 4.34 -11.66
N GLY A 62 7.46 4.95 -10.52
CA GLY A 62 7.74 4.41 -9.19
C GLY A 62 6.75 3.36 -8.68
N GLY A 63 5.59 3.20 -9.32
CA GLY A 63 4.50 2.38 -8.78
C GLY A 63 4.87 0.92 -8.58
N GLN A 64 5.59 0.31 -9.54
CA GLN A 64 5.98 -1.11 -9.42
C GLN A 64 6.94 -1.33 -8.24
N ALA A 65 7.94 -0.46 -8.08
CA ALA A 65 8.89 -0.56 -6.97
C ALA A 65 8.21 -0.39 -5.61
N LEU A 66 7.23 0.52 -5.53
CA LEU A 66 6.41 0.74 -4.34
C LEU A 66 5.54 -0.48 -4.02
N ALA A 67 4.86 -1.06 -5.01
CA ALA A 67 4.07 -2.28 -4.83
C ALA A 67 4.92 -3.44 -4.31
N ASP A 68 6.08 -3.68 -4.93
CA ASP A 68 7.01 -4.74 -4.51
C ASP A 68 7.52 -4.52 -3.09
N HIS A 69 7.78 -3.27 -2.70
CA HIS A 69 8.19 -2.92 -1.34
C HIS A 69 7.11 -3.29 -0.31
N LEU A 70 5.86 -2.93 -0.59
CA LEU A 70 4.73 -3.23 0.29
C LEU A 70 4.46 -4.74 0.40
N LEU A 71 4.55 -5.47 -0.70
CA LEU A 71 4.43 -6.94 -0.70
C LEU A 71 5.54 -7.61 0.12
N ARG A 72 6.79 -7.12 0.04
CA ARG A 72 7.89 -7.63 0.88
C ARG A 72 7.60 -7.45 2.36
N LEU A 73 6.94 -6.36 2.76
CA LEU A 73 6.58 -6.13 4.16
C LEU A 73 5.52 -7.13 4.65
N ALA A 74 4.60 -7.53 3.77
CA ALA A 74 3.59 -8.56 4.04
C ALA A 74 4.17 -9.99 4.07
N GLN A 75 5.29 -10.26 3.38
CA GLN A 75 5.86 -11.61 3.29
C GLN A 75 6.89 -11.94 4.40
N ASN A 76 7.60 -10.93 4.93
CA ASN A 76 8.73 -11.10 5.87
C ASN A 76 8.30 -11.35 7.34
N GLY A 77 7.26 -12.15 7.55
CA GLY A 77 6.66 -12.49 8.86
C GLY A 77 6.98 -13.89 9.39
N HIS A 78 7.91 -14.61 8.75
CA HIS A 78 8.46 -15.87 9.24
C HIS A 78 9.90 -15.66 9.70
#